data_AF-A0A315X2B3-F1
#
_entry.id   AF-A0A315X2B3-F1
#
_cell.length_a   1.000
_cell.length_b   1.000
_cell.length_c   1.000
_cell.angle_alpha   90.00
_cell.angle_beta   90.00
_cell.angle_gamma   90.00
#
_symmetry.space_group_name_H-M   'P 1'
#
loop_
_entity.id
_entity.type
_entity.pdbx_description
1 polymer ?
#
loop_
_entity_poly.entity_id
_entity_poly.type
_entity_poly.pdbx_seq_one_letter_code
_entity_poly.pdbx_strand_id
1 'polypeptide(L)'
;MRGMPPAPQGRPRHPPPGPPCEMRARPPCASRTGRGSPRPCSRRGTCQNGRIRPLRRYCRSSRVRPIAAGPRNLRQSAACPAWTTLAARQTVHPTRVSRREHRGQGSTLRARFHNLVICVNLPRVRPTNSRNRPGTHSQWGRVTRRRPNSRVNIIVCVKQIPDPETPASSFKVDEAAKKVIPAQGIAPVVNPYDPQATEAALRLNEADGGGKVTVISLGPDSARDAIKHALAMGADEGVLLTDSAFDDIDNFQTAAALAAAIQKLGGADLVLMGRAAADWDMGVVPSGVAQILGVPCVTLAKAIEKSGSALKVERVLDDGFQTVEVNTPAVVSISNEFGEPRYPQLRQIMLAAKKTVQVWSAADLGIAGEMGAANRVLTLDALYVPKVESNVEIIEGDSPEEKARNLAQKLRAAKLV
;
A
#
# COMPACT_ATOMS: atom_id res chain seq x y z
N MET A 1 -10.36 -48.66 -53.00
CA MET A 1 -8.92 -48.35 -53.00
C MET A 1 -8.71 -46.88 -53.36
N ARG A 2 -8.40 -46.03 -52.38
CA ARG A 2 -7.77 -44.71 -52.57
C ARG A 2 -6.82 -44.51 -51.38
N GLY A 3 -5.54 -44.29 -51.69
CA GLY A 3 -4.41 -44.45 -50.77
C GLY A 3 -4.21 -43.31 -49.78
N MET A 4 -3.59 -43.65 -48.64
CA MET A 4 -3.12 -42.72 -47.62
C MET A 4 -1.92 -41.88 -48.12
N PRO A 5 -1.78 -40.62 -47.67
CA PRO A 5 -0.61 -39.79 -47.95
C PRO A 5 0.58 -40.14 -47.05
N PRO A 6 1.84 -39.90 -47.50
CA PRO A 6 3.03 -40.24 -46.74
C PRO A 6 3.38 -39.20 -45.65
N ALA A 7 4.08 -39.67 -44.61
CA ALA A 7 4.49 -38.89 -43.44
C ALA A 7 5.58 -37.83 -43.75
N PRO A 8 5.63 -36.70 -43.01
CA PRO A 8 6.57 -35.61 -43.27
C PRO A 8 7.99 -35.90 -42.76
N GLN A 9 8.98 -35.55 -43.57
CA GLN A 9 10.41 -35.70 -43.31
C GLN A 9 10.91 -34.66 -42.27
N GLY A 10 11.75 -35.11 -41.33
CA GLY A 10 12.26 -34.30 -40.21
C GLY A 10 13.24 -33.20 -40.62
N ARG A 11 13.25 -32.10 -39.84
CA ARG A 11 14.16 -30.95 -39.99
C ARG A 11 15.58 -31.27 -39.49
N PRO A 12 16.63 -30.66 -40.06
CA PRO A 12 18.02 -30.87 -39.61
C PRO A 12 18.28 -30.23 -38.24
N ARG A 13 19.07 -30.93 -37.41
CA ARG A 13 19.46 -30.52 -36.04
C ARG A 13 20.54 -29.41 -36.08
N HIS A 14 20.39 -28.38 -35.25
CA HIS A 14 21.43 -27.38 -35.01
C HIS A 14 22.62 -27.97 -34.21
N PRO A 15 23.87 -27.51 -34.44
CA PRO A 15 25.02 -27.95 -33.65
C PRO A 15 25.00 -27.33 -32.23
N PRO A 16 25.57 -28.01 -31.21
CA PRO A 16 25.56 -27.55 -29.83
C PRO A 16 26.53 -26.36 -29.61
N PRO A 17 26.26 -25.49 -28.63
CA PRO A 17 27.14 -24.37 -28.28
C PRO A 17 28.42 -24.87 -27.59
N GLY A 18 29.55 -24.23 -27.90
CA GLY A 18 30.84 -24.51 -27.27
C GLY A 18 30.95 -24.02 -25.81
N PRO A 19 31.92 -24.52 -25.04
CA PRO A 19 32.03 -24.24 -23.60
C PRO A 19 32.47 -22.81 -23.28
N PRO A 20 32.04 -22.23 -22.15
CA PRO A 20 32.43 -20.89 -21.72
C PRO A 20 33.88 -20.84 -21.19
N CYS A 21 34.57 -19.74 -21.48
CA CYS A 21 35.97 -19.50 -21.11
C CYS A 21 36.08 -19.00 -19.66
N GLU A 22 36.75 -19.76 -18.80
CA GLU A 22 37.03 -19.40 -17.40
C GLU A 22 38.04 -18.24 -17.30
N MET A 23 37.66 -17.13 -16.65
CA MET A 23 38.62 -16.12 -16.20
C MET A 23 39.02 -16.37 -14.74
N ARG A 24 40.27 -16.78 -14.54
CA ARG A 24 40.92 -16.87 -13.22
C ARG A 24 41.18 -15.47 -12.63
N ALA A 25 40.77 -15.28 -11.38
CA ALA A 25 41.08 -14.09 -10.58
C ALA A 25 42.59 -13.97 -10.26
N ARG A 26 43.12 -12.74 -10.22
CA ARG A 26 44.47 -12.43 -9.68
C ARG A 26 44.34 -11.71 -8.32
N PRO A 27 45.27 -11.94 -7.37
CA PRO A 27 45.22 -11.41 -6.00
C PRO A 27 45.70 -9.94 -5.91
N PRO A 28 45.43 -9.22 -4.80
CA PRO A 28 45.69 -7.79 -4.68
C PRO A 28 47.16 -7.50 -4.32
N CYS A 29 47.71 -6.43 -4.90
CA CYS A 29 49.03 -5.92 -4.54
C CYS A 29 48.88 -4.74 -3.55
N ALA A 30 49.58 -4.85 -2.42
CA ALA A 30 49.72 -3.80 -1.42
C ALA A 30 50.88 -2.84 -1.77
N SER A 31 50.71 -1.53 -1.52
CA SER A 31 51.56 -0.72 -0.63
C SER A 31 51.62 0.79 -0.96
N ARG A 32 51.43 1.57 0.12
CA ARG A 32 52.09 2.81 0.59
C ARG A 32 52.19 4.10 -0.27
N THR A 33 51.61 5.14 0.37
CA THR A 33 52.11 6.50 0.62
C THR A 33 52.34 7.48 -0.55
N GLY A 34 51.70 8.65 -0.48
CA GLY A 34 52.20 9.87 -1.13
C GLY A 34 51.10 10.82 -1.61
N ARG A 35 51.09 12.05 -1.10
CA ARG A 35 50.20 13.16 -1.46
C ARG A 35 50.44 13.64 -2.89
N GLY A 36 49.39 14.17 -3.53
CA GLY A 36 49.49 15.08 -4.67
C GLY A 36 48.92 14.52 -5.98
N SER A 37 47.77 15.05 -6.37
CA SER A 37 47.17 14.88 -7.69
C SER A 37 48.10 15.37 -8.81
N PRO A 38 48.19 14.62 -9.92
CA PRO A 38 47.62 15.13 -11.16
C PRO A 38 46.91 14.05 -12.00
N ARG A 39 45.82 14.44 -12.69
CA ARG A 39 45.18 13.60 -13.72
C ARG A 39 46.11 13.46 -14.94
N PRO A 40 46.16 12.28 -15.55
CA PRO A 40 46.05 12.24 -17.00
C PRO A 40 45.09 11.15 -17.50
N CYS A 41 44.38 11.50 -18.57
CA CYS A 41 43.70 10.57 -19.47
C CYS A 41 44.68 9.49 -19.98
N SER A 42 44.27 8.23 -19.97
CA SER A 42 44.69 7.28 -21.00
C SER A 42 43.56 6.32 -21.35
N ARG A 43 43.10 6.40 -22.60
CA ARG A 43 42.37 5.35 -23.29
C ARG A 43 43.37 4.27 -23.69
N ARG A 44 43.01 2.99 -23.53
CA ARG A 44 43.51 1.92 -24.40
C ARG A 44 42.30 1.12 -24.89
N GLY A 45 41.96 1.32 -26.16
CA GLY A 45 41.30 0.29 -26.95
C GLY A 45 42.39 -0.54 -27.63
N THR A 46 42.17 -1.83 -27.76
CA THR A 46 42.93 -2.71 -28.66
C THR A 46 42.16 -2.90 -29.96
N CYS A 47 42.95 -2.99 -31.03
CA CYS A 47 42.58 -2.92 -32.44
C CYS A 47 42.35 -4.34 -32.98
N GLN A 48 41.28 -4.54 -33.77
CA GLN A 48 41.24 -5.55 -34.82
C GLN A 48 40.52 -4.99 -36.06
N ASN A 49 41.12 -5.22 -37.23
CA ASN A 49 40.75 -4.79 -38.60
C ASN A 49 41.00 -3.32 -38.95
N GLY A 50 42.28 -2.99 -39.12
CA GLY A 50 42.80 -1.68 -39.47
C GLY A 50 42.07 -0.95 -40.60
N ARG A 51 41.41 0.15 -40.23
CA ARG A 51 41.24 1.44 -40.96
C ARG A 51 40.46 2.40 -40.04
N ILE A 52 41.07 3.51 -39.63
CA ILE A 52 40.42 4.56 -38.83
C ILE A 52 40.09 5.74 -39.75
N ARG A 53 38.79 6.06 -39.90
CA ARG A 53 38.30 7.36 -40.40
C ARG A 53 37.77 8.20 -39.23
N PRO A 54 37.98 9.54 -39.21
CA PRO A 54 37.58 10.37 -38.08
C PRO A 54 36.07 10.67 -38.11
N LEU A 55 35.36 10.36 -37.02
CA LEU A 55 33.97 10.79 -36.82
C LEU A 55 33.96 12.16 -36.12
N ARG A 56 33.42 13.15 -36.84
CA ARG A 56 33.16 14.52 -36.40
C ARG A 56 32.15 14.54 -35.25
N ARG A 57 32.40 15.39 -34.27
CA ARG A 57 31.44 15.80 -33.24
C ARG A 57 30.25 16.51 -33.89
N TYR A 58 29.04 16.12 -33.54
CA TYR A 58 27.85 16.96 -33.67
C TYR A 58 27.29 17.22 -32.27
N CYS A 59 27.53 18.44 -31.76
CA CYS A 59 26.69 19.04 -30.74
C CYS A 59 25.35 19.39 -31.40
N ARG A 60 24.24 18.84 -30.91
CA ARG A 60 22.91 19.43 -31.15
C ARG A 60 22.40 20.03 -29.86
N SER A 61 22.40 21.36 -29.82
CA SER A 61 21.61 22.18 -28.93
C SER A 61 20.17 22.23 -29.46
N SER A 62 19.19 21.83 -28.66
CA SER A 62 17.78 22.11 -28.92
C SER A 62 17.35 23.33 -28.11
N ARG A 63 17.54 24.52 -28.70
CA ARG A 63 16.76 25.72 -28.37
C ARG A 63 15.54 25.73 -29.28
N VAL A 64 14.36 25.71 -28.69
CA VAL A 64 13.11 26.05 -29.38
C VAL A 64 13.01 27.58 -29.43
N ARG A 65 12.91 28.15 -30.64
CA ARG A 65 12.49 29.54 -30.86
C ARG A 65 11.08 29.53 -31.47
N PRO A 66 10.17 30.40 -31.04
CA PRO A 66 8.86 30.59 -31.66
C PRO A 66 8.99 31.46 -32.93
N ILE A 67 8.09 31.22 -33.88
CA ILE A 67 7.94 31.97 -35.13
C ILE A 67 7.23 33.29 -34.84
N ALA A 68 7.79 34.38 -35.35
CA ALA A 68 7.25 35.73 -35.29
C ALA A 68 6.44 36.05 -36.57
N ALA A 69 5.38 36.82 -36.40
CA ALA A 69 4.88 37.74 -37.42
C ALA A 69 4.38 39.01 -36.69
N GLY A 70 5.04 40.15 -36.94
CA GLY A 70 4.48 41.49 -36.66
C GLY A 70 3.92 42.10 -37.95
N PRO A 71 3.78 43.43 -38.07
CA PRO A 71 3.79 44.45 -37.02
C PRO A 71 2.72 45.58 -37.21
N ARG A 72 2.74 46.53 -36.26
CA ARG A 72 2.47 48.00 -36.36
C ARG A 72 1.22 48.56 -35.64
N ASN A 73 1.56 49.23 -34.53
CA ASN A 73 1.42 50.67 -34.27
C ASN A 73 0.13 51.26 -33.66
N LEU A 74 0.37 51.91 -32.51
CA LEU A 74 -0.01 53.28 -32.09
C LEU A 74 -1.05 53.46 -30.97
N ARG A 75 -0.59 54.26 -29.99
CA ARG A 75 -1.31 55.19 -29.08
C ARG A 75 -2.10 54.56 -27.93
N GLN A 76 -1.61 54.70 -26.68
CA GLN A 76 -1.68 55.85 -25.75
C GLN A 76 -2.87 55.72 -24.78
N SER A 77 -2.56 56.01 -23.51
CA SER A 77 -3.42 56.50 -22.41
C SER A 77 -4.39 55.57 -21.68
N ALA A 78 -4.06 55.40 -20.38
CA ALA A 78 -4.86 55.78 -19.20
C ALA A 78 -5.60 54.70 -18.38
N ALA A 79 -5.23 54.72 -17.08
CA ALA A 79 -6.08 54.69 -15.89
C ALA A 79 -6.58 53.36 -15.30
N CYS A 80 -6.07 53.07 -14.09
CA CYS A 80 -6.79 52.44 -12.96
C CYS A 80 -8.09 53.19 -12.61
N PRO A 81 -9.09 52.57 -11.96
CA PRO A 81 -9.05 52.45 -10.49
C PRO A 81 -9.62 51.13 -9.90
N ALA A 82 -9.17 50.84 -8.68
CA ALA A 82 -9.70 49.84 -7.75
C ALA A 82 -11.04 50.29 -7.14
N TRP A 83 -11.93 49.35 -6.77
CA TRP A 83 -12.95 49.56 -5.73
C TRP A 83 -13.18 48.30 -4.86
N THR A 84 -13.64 48.60 -3.65
CA THR A 84 -13.59 47.92 -2.35
C THR A 84 -14.66 46.83 -2.12
N THR A 85 -14.38 46.01 -1.10
CA THR A 85 -15.20 45.02 -0.36
C THR A 85 -16.64 45.40 -0.01
N LEU A 86 -17.53 44.39 0.07
CA LEU A 86 -18.50 44.24 1.16
C LEU A 86 -18.97 42.78 1.34
N ALA A 87 -19.01 42.33 2.60
CA ALA A 87 -19.47 41.01 3.03
C ALA A 87 -20.96 41.02 3.40
N ALA A 88 -21.65 39.88 3.24
CA ALA A 88 -22.95 39.63 3.88
C ALA A 88 -23.04 38.17 4.36
N ARG A 89 -23.21 38.01 5.67
CA ARG A 89 -23.58 36.78 6.38
C ARG A 89 -25.07 36.47 6.14
N GLN A 90 -25.41 35.19 6.01
CA GLN A 90 -26.77 34.71 6.29
C GLN A 90 -26.71 33.56 7.30
N THR A 91 -27.38 33.76 8.41
CA THR A 91 -27.72 32.77 9.45
C THR A 91 -29.09 32.19 9.15
N VAL A 92 -29.25 30.87 9.29
CA VAL A 92 -30.56 30.18 9.21
C VAL A 92 -30.87 29.55 10.57
N HIS A 93 -32.00 29.93 11.15
CA HIS A 93 -32.60 29.30 12.33
C HIS A 93 -33.53 28.14 11.93
N PRO A 94 -33.63 27.05 12.71
CA PRO A 94 -34.68 26.05 12.55
C PRO A 94 -35.92 26.37 13.39
N THR A 95 -37.10 26.37 12.77
CA THR A 95 -38.41 26.43 13.43
C THR A 95 -38.98 25.03 13.69
N ARG A 96 -39.51 24.83 14.91
CA ARG A 96 -40.36 23.70 15.31
C ARG A 96 -41.69 23.74 14.54
N VAL A 97 -42.14 22.59 14.04
CA VAL A 97 -43.55 22.36 13.68
C VAL A 97 -44.03 21.06 14.33
N SER A 98 -45.22 21.15 14.93
CA SER A 98 -45.87 20.19 15.80
C SER A 98 -46.60 19.06 15.05
N ARG A 99 -46.77 17.93 15.75
CA ARG A 99 -47.70 16.85 15.39
C ARG A 99 -49.12 17.39 15.25
N ARG A 100 -49.79 17.05 14.14
CA ARG A 100 -51.25 17.02 14.04
C ARG A 100 -51.68 15.62 13.60
N GLU A 101 -52.45 14.97 14.47
CA GLU A 101 -53.21 13.76 14.17
C GLU A 101 -54.33 14.09 13.18
N HIS A 102 -54.49 13.26 12.14
CA HIS A 102 -55.71 13.18 11.36
C HIS A 102 -56.31 11.79 11.50
N ARG A 103 -57.47 11.75 12.16
CA ARG A 103 -58.42 10.63 12.08
C ARG A 103 -59.08 10.64 10.70
N GLY A 104 -59.01 9.51 10.01
CA GLY A 104 -59.83 9.21 8.83
C GLY A 104 -60.27 7.76 8.89
N GLN A 105 -61.56 7.54 9.12
CA GLN A 105 -62.25 6.25 9.01
C GLN A 105 -62.41 5.88 7.53
N GLY A 106 -62.28 4.59 7.17
CA GLY A 106 -62.73 4.16 5.84
C GLY A 106 -62.25 2.80 5.34
N SER A 107 -63.01 1.76 5.68
CA SER A 107 -63.24 0.53 4.91
C SER A 107 -62.15 -0.55 4.80
N THR A 108 -62.61 -1.73 5.16
CA THR A 108 -62.03 -3.07 5.16
C THR A 108 -61.78 -3.64 3.76
N LEU A 109 -60.60 -4.23 3.57
CA LEU A 109 -60.41 -5.40 2.69
C LEU A 109 -59.34 -6.31 3.31
N ARG A 110 -59.83 -7.41 3.90
CA ARG A 110 -59.01 -8.51 4.40
C ARG A 110 -58.48 -9.31 3.20
N ALA A 111 -57.17 -9.26 2.98
CA ALA A 111 -56.46 -10.31 2.25
C ALA A 111 -55.46 -10.95 3.22
N ARG A 112 -55.74 -12.20 3.59
CA ARG A 112 -54.85 -13.05 4.37
C ARG A 112 -53.71 -13.52 3.46
N PHE A 113 -52.47 -13.16 3.77
CA PHE A 113 -51.31 -13.94 3.38
C PHE A 113 -50.40 -14.15 4.59
N HIS A 114 -49.92 -15.38 4.69
CA HIS A 114 -49.29 -15.98 5.85
C HIS A 114 -47.96 -15.30 6.19
N ASN A 115 -47.81 -14.87 7.44
CA ASN A 115 -46.51 -14.57 8.03
C ASN A 115 -45.78 -15.89 8.31
N LEU A 116 -44.75 -16.19 7.52
CA LEU A 116 -43.73 -17.18 7.89
C LEU A 116 -42.75 -16.49 8.84
N VAL A 117 -43.04 -16.56 10.14
CA VAL A 117 -42.10 -16.18 11.21
C VAL A 117 -41.21 -17.39 11.46
N ILE A 118 -39.93 -17.31 11.09
CA ILE A 118 -38.92 -18.28 11.51
C ILE A 118 -38.61 -18.00 12.99
N CYS A 119 -39.21 -18.80 13.88
CA CYS A 119 -38.86 -18.85 15.30
C CYS A 119 -37.50 -19.54 15.47
N VAL A 120 -36.44 -18.77 15.70
CA VAL A 120 -35.21 -19.33 16.28
C VAL A 120 -35.41 -19.42 17.80
N ASN A 121 -35.47 -20.66 18.28
CA ASN A 121 -35.71 -20.98 19.68
C ASN A 121 -34.42 -20.71 20.49
N LEU A 122 -34.30 -19.52 21.08
CA LEU A 122 -33.24 -19.22 22.05
C LEU A 122 -33.71 -19.59 23.46
N PRO A 123 -32.97 -20.43 24.22
CA PRO A 123 -33.34 -20.75 25.59
C PRO A 123 -33.27 -19.51 26.48
N ARG A 124 -34.36 -19.25 27.22
CA ARG A 124 -34.44 -18.23 28.27
C ARG A 124 -33.48 -18.59 29.42
N VAL A 125 -32.37 -17.88 29.51
CA VAL A 125 -31.51 -17.90 30.71
C VAL A 125 -32.17 -17.04 31.79
N ARG A 126 -32.57 -17.67 32.90
CA ARG A 126 -33.01 -16.97 34.13
C ARG A 126 -31.78 -16.35 34.80
N PRO A 127 -31.88 -15.16 35.41
CA PRO A 127 -30.79 -14.61 36.20
C PRO A 127 -30.67 -15.40 37.51
N THR A 128 -29.67 -16.27 37.60
CA THR A 128 -29.27 -16.87 38.88
C THR A 128 -28.28 -15.95 39.56
N ASN A 129 -28.70 -15.41 40.70
CA ASN A 129 -27.88 -14.67 41.64
C ASN A 129 -26.87 -15.65 42.28
N SER A 130 -25.64 -15.71 41.77
CA SER A 130 -24.56 -16.48 42.40
C SER A 130 -23.34 -15.61 42.65
N ARG A 131 -23.04 -15.46 43.93
CA ARG A 131 -21.89 -14.78 44.52
C ARG A 131 -20.56 -15.25 43.90
N ASN A 132 -19.69 -14.28 43.63
CA ASN A 132 -18.22 -14.33 43.52
C ASN A 132 -17.54 -15.72 43.41
N ARG A 133 -16.96 -15.98 42.23
CA ARG A 133 -15.67 -16.66 42.08
C ARG A 133 -14.86 -15.94 40.98
N PRO A 134 -13.59 -15.56 41.20
CA PRO A 134 -12.78 -14.94 40.17
C PRO A 134 -12.25 -16.04 39.23
N GLY A 135 -12.73 -16.05 37.99
CA GLY A 135 -12.23 -16.89 36.89
C GLY A 135 -11.58 -16.04 35.82
N THR A 136 -10.26 -16.18 35.70
CA THR A 136 -9.36 -15.87 34.56
C THR A 136 -9.93 -14.94 33.47
N HIS A 137 -9.69 -13.63 33.63
CA HIS A 137 -9.75 -12.67 32.53
C HIS A 137 -8.64 -12.96 31.51
N SER A 138 -9.01 -12.99 30.23
CA SER A 138 -8.07 -12.94 29.09
C SER A 138 -7.09 -11.80 29.26
N GLN A 139 -5.79 -12.11 29.21
CA GLN A 139 -4.65 -11.23 29.53
C GLN A 139 -4.35 -10.14 28.47
N TRP A 140 -5.34 -9.61 27.77
CA TRP A 140 -5.11 -8.49 26.86
C TRP A 140 -5.14 -7.18 27.65
N GLY A 141 -3.95 -6.69 28.00
CA GLY A 141 -3.75 -5.49 28.81
C GLY A 141 -4.47 -4.27 28.24
N ARG A 142 -5.27 -3.61 29.08
CA ARG A 142 -5.94 -2.34 28.76
C ARG A 142 -4.86 -1.29 28.49
N VAL A 143 -4.84 -0.67 27.31
CA VAL A 143 -3.91 0.44 26.99
C VAL A 143 -4.03 1.50 28.10
N THR A 144 -2.98 1.67 28.89
CA THR A 144 -2.98 2.63 29.98
C THR A 144 -2.98 4.03 29.38
N ARG A 145 -3.93 4.87 29.81
CA ARG A 145 -4.02 6.28 29.39
C ARG A 145 -2.69 6.96 29.72
N ARG A 146 -1.88 7.23 28.69
CA ARG A 146 -0.60 7.92 28.84
C ARG A 146 -0.85 9.32 29.40
N ARG A 147 0.05 9.81 30.26
CA ARG A 147 0.06 11.24 30.63
C ARG A 147 0.23 12.06 29.34
N PRO A 148 -0.43 13.23 29.21
CA PRO A 148 -0.31 14.04 28.01
C PRO A 148 1.14 14.49 27.87
N ASN A 149 1.90 13.81 27.03
CA ASN A 149 3.16 14.30 26.55
C ASN A 149 2.82 15.34 25.48
N SER A 150 3.49 16.48 25.47
CA SER A 150 3.17 17.60 24.57
C SER A 150 3.48 17.33 23.09
N ARG A 151 3.93 16.12 22.74
CA ARG A 151 4.39 15.74 21.40
C ARG A 151 3.81 14.40 20.99
N VAL A 152 3.33 14.30 19.76
CA VAL A 152 2.72 13.08 19.21
C VAL A 152 3.75 11.94 19.07
N ASN A 153 3.36 10.74 19.51
CA ASN A 153 4.08 9.50 19.24
C ASN A 153 3.33 8.72 18.15
N ILE A 154 3.93 8.62 16.97
CA ILE A 154 3.35 7.95 15.81
C ILE A 154 4.12 6.65 15.55
N ILE A 155 3.39 5.56 15.35
CA ILE A 155 3.95 4.30 14.87
C ILE A 155 3.47 4.08 13.44
N VAL A 156 4.38 3.70 12.54
CA VAL A 156 4.06 3.30 11.17
C VAL A 156 4.40 1.84 11.00
N CYS A 157 3.45 1.03 10.54
CA CYS A 157 3.74 -0.35 10.15
C CYS A 157 4.03 -0.41 8.66
N VAL A 158 5.17 -1.00 8.30
CA VAL A 158 5.61 -1.17 6.92
C VAL A 158 5.87 -2.64 6.64
N LYS A 159 5.64 -3.06 5.40
CA LYS A 159 5.79 -4.44 4.94
C LYS A 159 6.67 -4.46 3.70
N GLN A 160 7.52 -5.49 3.64
CA GLN A 160 8.22 -5.87 2.43
C GLN A 160 7.39 -6.92 1.69
N ILE A 161 7.23 -6.75 0.37
CA ILE A 161 6.47 -7.64 -0.50
C ILE A 161 7.32 -8.07 -1.70
N PRO A 162 6.98 -9.19 -2.36
CA PRO A 162 7.47 -9.45 -3.71
C PRO A 162 7.11 -8.29 -4.64
N ASP A 163 7.98 -7.98 -5.60
CA ASP A 163 7.75 -6.87 -6.54
C ASP A 163 6.53 -7.15 -7.43
N PRO A 164 5.45 -6.35 -7.36
CA PRO A 164 4.26 -6.54 -8.20
C PRO A 164 4.54 -6.35 -9.70
N GLU A 165 5.62 -5.65 -10.06
CA GLU A 165 6.05 -5.48 -11.46
C GLU A 165 6.82 -6.69 -12.00
N THR A 166 7.03 -7.72 -11.16
CA THR A 166 7.67 -8.97 -11.56
C THR A 166 6.84 -9.68 -12.64
N PRO A 167 7.40 -9.98 -13.82
CA PRO A 167 6.68 -10.68 -14.87
C PRO A 167 6.16 -12.04 -14.39
N ALA A 168 4.91 -12.38 -14.72
CA ALA A 168 4.28 -13.64 -14.31
C ALA A 168 5.03 -14.90 -14.78
N SER A 169 5.85 -14.78 -15.84
CA SER A 169 6.70 -15.87 -16.33
C SER A 169 7.92 -16.16 -15.44
N SER A 170 8.25 -15.26 -14.51
CA SER A 170 9.49 -15.32 -13.73
C SER A 170 9.31 -15.90 -12.32
N PHE A 171 8.09 -15.88 -11.78
CA PHE A 171 7.74 -16.60 -10.55
C PHE A 171 6.97 -17.88 -10.87
N LYS A 172 6.90 -18.81 -9.92
CA LYS A 172 6.11 -20.03 -10.05
C LYS A 172 5.19 -20.18 -8.85
N VAL A 173 4.01 -20.74 -9.06
CA VAL A 173 3.11 -21.14 -7.97
C VAL A 173 3.23 -22.65 -7.82
N ASP A 174 3.66 -23.10 -6.65
CA ASP A 174 3.57 -24.50 -6.26
C ASP A 174 2.18 -24.72 -5.65
N GLU A 175 1.27 -25.28 -6.43
CA GLU A 175 -0.12 -25.52 -6.03
C GLU A 175 -0.22 -26.56 -4.90
N ALA A 176 0.69 -27.54 -4.86
CA ALA A 176 0.69 -28.60 -3.86
C ALA A 176 1.19 -28.08 -2.50
N ALA A 177 2.27 -27.30 -2.52
CA ALA A 177 2.79 -26.64 -1.33
C ALA A 177 2.02 -25.37 -0.95
N LYS A 178 1.13 -24.88 -1.83
CA LYS A 178 0.37 -23.63 -1.72
C LYS A 178 1.27 -22.42 -1.47
N LYS A 179 2.40 -22.37 -2.18
CA LYS A 179 3.44 -21.34 -2.02
C LYS A 179 3.80 -20.71 -3.34
N VAL A 180 4.09 -19.40 -3.29
CA VAL A 180 4.72 -18.71 -4.40
C VAL A 180 6.23 -18.89 -4.28
N ILE A 181 6.85 -19.40 -5.34
CA ILE A 181 8.30 -19.48 -5.50
C ILE A 181 8.73 -18.15 -6.14
N PRO A 182 9.45 -17.28 -5.41
CA PRO A 182 9.86 -15.98 -5.92
C PRO A 182 10.77 -16.09 -7.13
N ALA A 183 10.76 -15.06 -7.98
CA ALA A 183 11.68 -14.96 -9.10
C ALA A 183 13.14 -14.82 -8.62
N GLN A 184 14.04 -15.62 -9.19
CA GLN A 184 15.46 -15.55 -8.84
C GLN A 184 16.08 -14.24 -9.31
N GLY A 185 16.79 -13.55 -8.40
CA GLY A 185 17.52 -12.32 -8.72
C GLY A 185 16.68 -11.04 -8.72
N ILE A 186 15.38 -11.12 -8.43
CA ILE A 186 14.52 -9.96 -8.24
C ILE A 186 14.38 -9.71 -6.73
N ALA A 187 14.81 -8.53 -6.28
CA ALA A 187 14.72 -8.16 -4.88
C ALA A 187 13.28 -7.81 -4.50
N PRO A 188 12.82 -8.16 -3.30
CA PRO A 188 11.54 -7.70 -2.80
C PRO A 188 11.56 -6.17 -2.56
N VAL A 189 10.39 -5.55 -2.62
CA VAL A 189 10.21 -4.10 -2.53
C VAL A 189 9.40 -3.72 -1.29
N VAL A 190 9.44 -2.45 -0.91
CA VAL A 190 8.50 -1.92 0.08
C VAL A 190 7.10 -1.91 -0.52
N ASN A 191 6.10 -2.28 0.27
CA ASN A 191 4.71 -2.21 -0.16
C ASN A 191 4.36 -0.80 -0.65
N PRO A 192 3.74 -0.64 -1.84
CA PRO A 192 3.53 0.66 -2.47
C PRO A 192 2.62 1.62 -1.71
N TYR A 193 1.92 1.16 -0.66
CA TYR A 193 1.01 1.96 0.18
C TYR A 193 1.65 2.46 1.49
N ASP A 194 2.76 1.85 1.90
CA ASP A 194 3.40 2.12 3.19
C ASP A 194 4.26 3.40 3.20
N PRO A 195 4.90 3.80 2.08
CA PRO A 195 5.51 5.12 1.96
C PRO A 195 4.50 6.27 2.16
N GLN A 196 3.26 6.15 1.67
CA GLN A 196 2.21 7.16 1.90
C GLN A 196 1.84 7.22 3.38
N ALA A 197 1.75 6.07 4.06
CA ALA A 197 1.55 6.01 5.50
C ALA A 197 2.71 6.66 6.28
N THR A 198 3.94 6.45 5.82
CA THR A 198 5.13 7.09 6.38
C THR A 198 5.10 8.60 6.16
N GLU A 199 4.75 9.07 4.96
CA GLU A 199 4.62 10.49 4.65
C GLU A 199 3.55 11.15 5.51
N ALA A 200 2.39 10.51 5.68
CA ALA A 200 1.32 10.99 6.56
C ALA A 200 1.81 11.15 7.99
N ALA A 201 2.56 10.18 8.52
CA ALA A 201 3.17 10.26 9.84
C ALA A 201 4.13 11.45 9.95
N LEU A 202 5.02 11.63 8.96
CA LEU A 202 6.00 12.71 8.95
C LEU A 202 5.34 14.08 8.90
N ARG A 203 4.34 14.27 8.03
CA ARG A 203 3.58 15.54 7.93
C ARG A 203 2.85 15.87 9.22
N LEU A 204 2.20 14.88 9.84
CA LEU A 204 1.51 15.07 11.12
C LEU A 204 2.49 15.39 12.25
N ASN A 205 3.64 14.71 12.29
CA ASN A 205 4.70 14.96 13.25
C ASN A 205 5.29 16.37 13.11
N GLU A 206 5.53 16.82 11.88
CA GLU A 206 6.01 18.16 11.55
C GLU A 206 4.98 19.24 11.95
N ALA A 207 3.70 19.01 11.64
CA ALA A 207 2.62 19.95 11.96
C ALA A 207 2.35 20.09 13.47
N ASP A 208 2.56 19.02 14.26
CA ASP A 208 2.35 19.02 15.71
C ASP A 208 3.56 19.58 16.50
N GLY A 209 4.53 20.20 15.82
CA GLY A 209 5.70 20.81 16.45
C GLY A 209 6.84 19.83 16.75
N GLY A 210 6.81 18.64 16.15
CA GLY A 210 7.82 17.60 16.29
C GLY A 210 7.50 16.62 17.41
N GLY A 211 7.87 15.37 17.17
CA GLY A 211 7.60 14.21 18.01
C GLY A 211 8.41 13.03 17.49
N LYS A 212 7.94 11.81 17.77
CA LYS A 212 8.68 10.59 17.42
C LYS A 212 7.88 9.74 16.44
N VAL A 213 8.50 9.36 15.34
CA VAL A 213 7.98 8.41 14.35
C VAL A 213 8.78 7.11 14.42
N THR A 214 8.15 6.04 14.90
CA THR A 214 8.76 4.71 14.98
C THR A 214 8.18 3.80 13.91
N VAL A 215 9.04 3.09 13.18
CA VAL A 215 8.62 2.19 12.10
C VAL A 215 8.74 0.75 12.58
N ILE A 216 7.71 -0.06 12.35
CA ILE A 216 7.70 -1.49 12.67
C ILE A 216 7.51 -2.28 11.38
N SER A 217 8.28 -3.35 11.20
CA SER A 217 8.01 -4.35 10.16
C SER A 217 8.05 -5.75 10.77
N LEU A 218 7.18 -6.63 10.29
CA LEU A 218 7.17 -8.05 10.62
C LEU A 218 7.56 -8.84 9.37
N GLY A 219 8.58 -9.67 9.47
CA GLY A 219 9.03 -10.48 8.34
C GLY A 219 10.45 -11.05 8.50
N PRO A 220 11.01 -11.59 7.41
CA PRO A 220 12.40 -12.07 7.39
C PRO A 220 13.40 -10.92 7.57
N ASP A 221 14.68 -11.24 7.76
CA ASP A 221 15.72 -10.20 7.99
C ASP A 221 15.81 -9.17 6.85
N SER A 222 15.46 -9.56 5.63
CA SER A 222 15.39 -8.66 4.46
C SER A 222 14.34 -7.55 4.61
N ALA A 223 13.31 -7.73 5.45
CA ALA A 223 12.29 -6.70 5.72
C ALA A 223 12.90 -5.46 6.41
N ARG A 224 14.12 -5.57 6.93
CA ARG A 224 14.93 -4.43 7.36
C ARG A 224 15.05 -3.36 6.28
N ASP A 225 15.06 -3.73 4.99
CA ASP A 225 15.16 -2.78 3.88
C ASP A 225 13.93 -1.85 3.79
N ALA A 226 12.73 -2.38 4.06
CA ALA A 226 11.51 -1.57 4.13
C ALA A 226 11.57 -0.55 5.29
N ILE A 227 12.08 -0.97 6.45
CA ILE A 227 12.32 -0.07 7.59
C ILE A 227 13.36 1.01 7.21
N LYS A 228 14.46 0.62 6.56
CA LYS A 228 15.51 1.55 6.12
C LYS A 228 14.99 2.58 5.12
N HIS A 229 14.07 2.20 4.24
CA HIS A 229 13.40 3.13 3.34
C HIS A 229 12.62 4.20 4.13
N ALA A 230 11.78 3.81 5.09
CA ALA A 230 11.04 4.75 5.92
C ALA A 230 11.96 5.62 6.81
N LEU A 231 13.06 5.06 7.34
CA LEU A 231 14.09 5.82 8.05
C LEU A 231 14.80 6.84 7.14
N ALA A 232 14.98 6.53 5.85
CA ALA A 232 15.54 7.44 4.88
C ALA A 232 14.57 8.58 4.52
N MET A 233 13.25 8.33 4.54
CA MET A 233 12.24 9.37 4.35
C MET A 233 12.23 10.38 5.50
N GLY A 234 12.55 9.94 6.71
CA GLY A 234 12.65 10.83 7.88
C GLY A 234 12.21 10.21 9.21
N ALA A 235 11.81 8.93 9.24
CA ALA A 235 11.44 8.28 10.49
C ALA A 235 12.63 8.18 11.46
N ASP A 236 12.34 8.17 12.76
CA ASP A 236 13.34 8.27 13.82
C ASP A 236 13.99 6.92 14.12
N GLU A 237 13.16 5.92 14.43
CA GLU A 237 13.55 4.60 14.91
C GLU A 237 12.87 3.47 14.13
N GLY A 238 13.49 2.29 14.12
CA GLY A 238 13.00 1.11 13.42
C GLY A 238 13.04 -0.13 14.30
N VAL A 239 11.98 -0.94 14.23
CA VAL A 239 11.83 -2.22 14.91
C VAL A 239 11.47 -3.30 13.89
N LEU A 240 12.27 -4.36 13.84
CA LEU A 240 12.01 -5.54 13.04
C LEU A 240 11.53 -6.66 13.97
N LEU A 241 10.37 -7.23 13.66
CA LEU A 241 9.86 -8.44 14.28
C LEU A 241 10.25 -9.62 13.39
N THR A 242 11.17 -10.45 13.87
CA THR A 242 11.68 -11.59 13.09
C THR A 242 11.94 -12.78 14.01
N ASP A 243 11.36 -13.92 13.67
CA ASP A 243 11.41 -15.17 14.40
C ASP A 243 10.85 -16.27 13.49
N SER A 244 11.38 -17.48 13.61
CA SER A 244 10.78 -18.68 13.02
C SER A 244 9.31 -18.90 13.43
N ALA A 245 8.90 -18.41 14.62
CA ALA A 245 7.51 -18.47 15.06
C ALA A 245 6.57 -17.63 14.18
N PHE A 246 7.09 -16.64 13.46
CA PHE A 246 6.33 -15.82 12.51
C PHE A 246 6.30 -16.42 11.10
N ASP A 247 6.94 -17.57 10.90
CA ASP A 247 6.84 -18.29 9.63
C ASP A 247 5.42 -18.83 9.46
N ASP A 248 4.83 -18.54 8.30
CA ASP A 248 3.55 -19.11 7.88
C ASP A 248 2.38 -18.78 8.84
N ILE A 249 2.33 -17.53 9.32
CA ILE A 249 1.23 -16.98 10.12
C ILE A 249 0.14 -16.35 9.27
N ASP A 250 -1.05 -16.15 9.85
CA ASP A 250 -2.15 -15.45 9.19
C ASP A 250 -2.24 -13.95 9.56
N ASN A 251 -3.25 -13.25 9.02
CA ASN A 251 -3.45 -11.82 9.28
C ASN A 251 -3.87 -11.51 10.72
N PHE A 252 -4.53 -12.44 11.42
CA PHE A 252 -4.93 -12.25 12.81
C PHE A 252 -3.72 -12.33 13.73
N GLN A 253 -2.85 -13.31 13.49
CA GLN A 253 -1.56 -13.43 14.17
C GLN A 253 -0.63 -12.26 13.85
N THR A 254 -0.61 -11.81 12.58
CA THR A 254 0.13 -10.60 12.18
C THR A 254 -0.34 -9.37 12.95
N ALA A 255 -1.67 -9.17 13.06
CA ALA A 255 -2.23 -8.08 13.85
C ALA A 255 -1.88 -8.20 15.34
N ALA A 256 -1.92 -9.42 15.91
CA ALA A 256 -1.56 -9.66 17.31
C ALA A 256 -0.07 -9.35 17.57
N ALA A 257 0.83 -9.77 16.69
CA ALA A 257 2.26 -9.49 16.80
C ALA A 257 2.58 -7.99 16.70
N LEU A 258 1.96 -7.28 15.74
CA LEU A 258 2.11 -5.83 15.62
C LEU A 258 1.53 -5.10 16.83
N ALA A 259 0.36 -5.51 17.32
CA ALA A 259 -0.25 -4.92 18.52
C ALA A 259 0.63 -5.14 19.76
N ALA A 260 1.19 -6.34 19.95
CA ALA A 260 2.12 -6.64 21.04
C ALA A 260 3.39 -5.77 20.97
N ALA A 261 3.94 -5.56 19.77
CA ALA A 261 5.09 -4.67 19.57
C ALA A 261 4.75 -3.20 19.89
N ILE A 262 3.58 -2.72 19.45
CA ILE A 262 3.07 -1.38 19.77
C ILE A 262 2.92 -1.19 21.29
N GLN A 263 2.38 -2.19 21.99
CA GLN A 263 2.25 -2.15 23.45
C GLN A 263 3.61 -2.16 24.14
N LYS A 264 4.56 -2.99 23.68
CA LYS A 264 5.92 -3.06 24.20
C LYS A 264 6.69 -1.75 24.04
N LEU A 265 6.43 -1.00 22.96
CA LEU A 265 6.97 0.36 22.76
C LEU A 265 6.35 1.41 23.71
N GLY A 266 5.37 1.02 24.54
CA GLY A 266 4.67 1.92 25.47
C GLY A 266 3.45 2.61 24.84
N GLY A 267 2.91 2.06 23.75
CA GLY A 267 1.76 2.58 23.02
C GLY A 267 2.07 3.72 22.05
N ALA A 268 1.06 4.13 21.27
CA ALA A 268 1.13 5.23 20.33
C ALA A 268 -0.13 6.10 20.40
N ASP A 269 0.00 7.38 20.09
CA ASP A 269 -1.14 8.28 19.91
C ASP A 269 -1.79 8.03 18.55
N LEU A 270 -1.01 7.59 17.56
CA LEU A 270 -1.49 7.26 16.23
C LEU A 270 -0.69 6.11 15.66
N VAL A 271 -1.38 5.12 15.11
CA VAL A 271 -0.78 4.05 14.32
C VAL A 271 -1.21 4.21 12.87
N LEU A 272 -0.26 4.38 11.96
CA LEU A 272 -0.52 4.50 10.53
C LEU A 272 -0.04 3.26 9.78
N MET A 273 -0.83 2.82 8.82
CA MET A 273 -0.55 1.66 7.96
C MET A 273 -0.99 1.96 6.53
N GLY A 274 -0.45 1.28 5.52
CA GLY A 274 -1.04 1.30 4.18
C GLY A 274 -2.45 0.70 4.15
N ARG A 275 -3.26 1.01 3.13
CA ARG A 275 -4.62 0.46 2.94
C ARG A 275 -4.67 -1.06 2.92
N ALA A 276 -3.66 -1.65 2.28
CA ALA A 276 -3.50 -3.08 2.09
C ALA A 276 -2.04 -3.36 1.77
N ALA A 277 -1.67 -4.62 1.60
CA ALA A 277 -0.40 -5.01 1.04
C ALA A 277 -0.63 -5.60 -0.35
N ALA A 278 0.12 -5.18 -1.36
CA ALA A 278 -0.15 -5.58 -2.76
C ALA A 278 0.18 -7.06 -3.07
N ASP A 279 0.61 -7.85 -2.08
CA ASP A 279 0.87 -9.28 -2.24
C ASP A 279 -0.41 -10.12 -2.12
N TRP A 280 -1.12 -10.03 -1.00
CA TRP A 280 -2.38 -10.74 -0.76
C TRP A 280 -3.62 -9.84 -0.84
N ASP A 281 -3.42 -8.53 -0.85
CA ASP A 281 -4.44 -7.47 -0.97
C ASP A 281 -5.66 -7.61 -0.03
N MET A 282 -5.47 -8.19 1.16
CA MET A 282 -6.57 -8.42 2.09
C MET A 282 -7.03 -7.16 2.86
N GLY A 283 -6.13 -6.23 3.15
CA GLY A 283 -6.48 -4.95 3.80
C GLY A 283 -7.02 -5.03 5.25
N VAL A 284 -6.94 -6.19 5.91
CA VAL A 284 -7.59 -6.41 7.24
C VAL A 284 -6.72 -6.09 8.45
N VAL A 285 -5.40 -6.06 8.30
CA VAL A 285 -4.45 -5.90 9.42
C VAL A 285 -4.67 -4.60 10.22
N PRO A 286 -4.91 -3.42 9.60
CA PRO A 286 -5.16 -2.19 10.36
C PRO A 286 -6.36 -2.29 11.32
N SER A 287 -7.46 -2.88 10.85
CA SER A 287 -8.64 -3.10 11.68
C SER A 287 -8.41 -4.15 12.77
N GLY A 288 -7.67 -5.22 12.46
CA GLY A 288 -7.27 -6.23 13.45
C GLY A 288 -6.43 -5.63 14.59
N VAL A 289 -5.43 -4.81 14.25
CA VAL A 289 -4.59 -4.13 15.25
C VAL A 289 -5.41 -3.18 16.10
N ALA A 290 -6.30 -2.39 15.48
CA ALA A 290 -7.18 -1.48 16.22
C ALA A 290 -8.09 -2.21 17.21
N GLN A 291 -8.66 -3.34 16.78
CA GLN A 291 -9.52 -4.18 17.61
C GLN A 291 -8.77 -4.76 18.81
N ILE A 292 -7.55 -5.26 18.61
CA ILE A 292 -6.72 -5.83 19.69
C ILE A 292 -6.27 -4.76 20.68
N LEU A 293 -5.91 -3.57 20.19
CA LEU A 293 -5.55 -2.43 21.03
C LEU A 293 -6.77 -1.78 21.72
N GLY A 294 -7.99 -2.07 21.26
CA GLY A 294 -9.22 -1.46 21.77
C GLY A 294 -9.35 0.03 21.45
N VAL A 295 -8.87 0.46 20.28
CA VAL A 295 -8.86 1.86 19.84
C VAL A 295 -9.68 2.07 18.56
N PRO A 296 -10.18 3.28 18.28
CA PRO A 296 -10.87 3.58 17.03
C PRO A 296 -10.03 3.27 15.79
N CYS A 297 -10.69 2.81 14.73
CA CYS A 297 -10.10 2.54 13.42
C CYS A 297 -10.78 3.39 12.35
N VAL A 298 -9.99 4.07 11.51
CA VAL A 298 -10.50 4.72 10.28
C VAL A 298 -9.73 4.18 9.09
N THR A 299 -10.42 3.58 8.13
CA THR A 299 -9.81 3.00 6.94
C THR A 299 -9.86 3.95 5.74
N LEU A 300 -8.99 3.69 4.75
CA LEU A 300 -8.91 4.38 3.47
C LEU A 300 -8.84 5.92 3.57
N ALA A 301 -7.99 6.44 4.47
CA ALA A 301 -7.80 7.86 4.65
C ALA A 301 -7.06 8.49 3.46
N LYS A 302 -7.65 9.53 2.89
CA LYS A 302 -7.00 10.41 1.89
C LYS A 302 -6.50 11.72 2.47
N ALA A 303 -6.99 12.14 3.64
CA ALA A 303 -6.51 13.33 4.33
C ALA A 303 -6.66 13.14 5.83
N ILE A 304 -5.69 13.67 6.58
CA ILE A 304 -5.66 13.58 8.04
C ILE A 304 -5.21 14.92 8.60
N GLU A 305 -6.00 15.46 9.52
CA GLU A 305 -5.69 16.65 10.28
C GLU A 305 -5.80 16.32 11.78
N LYS A 306 -4.81 16.74 12.57
CA LYS A 306 -4.80 16.57 14.02
C LYS A 306 -5.00 17.92 14.69
N SER A 307 -5.90 17.99 15.68
CA SER A 307 -6.10 19.16 16.54
C SER A 307 -6.20 18.70 18.00
N GLY A 308 -5.11 18.82 18.75
CA GLY A 308 -5.01 18.31 20.12
C GLY A 308 -5.20 16.79 20.17
N SER A 309 -6.26 16.31 20.83
CA SER A 309 -6.61 14.88 20.88
C SER A 309 -7.55 14.44 19.76
N ALA A 310 -8.12 15.38 19.00
CA ALA A 310 -9.05 15.07 17.92
C ALA A 310 -8.31 14.87 16.60
N LEU A 311 -8.72 13.86 15.85
CA LEU A 311 -8.24 13.51 14.53
C LEU A 311 -9.41 13.59 13.56
N LYS A 312 -9.32 14.50 12.60
CA LYS A 312 -10.27 14.63 11.51
C LYS A 312 -9.69 13.92 10.30
N VAL A 313 -10.38 12.87 9.86
CA VAL A 313 -9.94 12.00 8.75
C VAL A 313 -10.97 12.08 7.64
N GLU A 314 -10.53 12.36 6.43
CA GLU A 314 -11.37 12.21 5.24
C GLU A 314 -11.04 10.86 4.59
N ARG A 315 -12.03 9.97 4.53
CA ARG A 315 -11.89 8.63 3.96
C ARG A 315 -12.60 8.49 2.62
N VAL A 316 -12.07 7.62 1.78
CA VAL A 316 -12.62 7.28 0.46
C VAL A 316 -13.70 6.22 0.61
N LEU A 317 -14.80 6.42 -0.11
CA LEU A 317 -15.91 5.48 -0.32
C LEU A 317 -16.07 5.26 -1.83
N ASP A 318 -16.84 4.24 -2.21
CA ASP A 318 -17.09 3.93 -3.62
C ASP A 318 -17.81 5.07 -4.36
N ASP A 319 -18.66 5.83 -3.65
CA ASP A 319 -19.49 6.91 -4.19
C ASP A 319 -19.03 8.32 -3.78
N GLY A 320 -17.88 8.45 -3.09
CA GLY A 320 -17.34 9.75 -2.71
C GLY A 320 -16.44 9.74 -1.49
N PHE A 321 -16.63 10.71 -0.59
CA PHE A 321 -15.78 10.91 0.57
C PHE A 321 -16.60 11.14 1.83
N GLN A 322 -16.07 10.67 2.96
CA GLN A 322 -16.67 10.88 4.27
C GLN A 322 -15.63 11.46 5.22
N THR A 323 -15.97 12.57 5.86
CA THR A 323 -15.18 13.12 6.97
C THR A 323 -15.64 12.48 8.29
N VAL A 324 -14.71 11.91 9.04
CA VAL A 324 -14.93 11.28 10.34
C VAL A 324 -14.01 11.94 11.36
N GLU A 325 -14.53 12.21 12.55
CA GLU A 325 -13.74 12.69 13.68
C GLU A 325 -13.59 11.57 14.71
N VAL A 326 -12.36 11.31 15.14
CA VAL A 326 -12.03 10.33 16.18
C VAL A 326 -11.04 10.92 17.17
N ASN A 327 -11.01 10.42 18.41
CA ASN A 327 -9.99 10.82 19.37
C ASN A 327 -8.78 9.89 19.32
N THR A 328 -7.59 10.43 19.57
CA THR A 328 -6.39 9.62 19.82
C THR A 328 -6.47 8.96 21.21
N PRO A 329 -5.92 7.74 21.39
CA PRO A 329 -5.18 6.94 20.40
C PRO A 329 -6.08 6.33 19.32
N ALA A 330 -5.60 6.22 18.08
CA ALA A 330 -6.34 5.63 16.96
C ALA A 330 -5.42 4.89 15.97
N VAL A 331 -6.00 3.99 15.16
CA VAL A 331 -5.34 3.37 14.00
C VAL A 331 -5.97 3.91 12.72
N VAL A 332 -5.15 4.31 11.75
CA VAL A 332 -5.63 4.80 10.46
C VAL A 332 -4.88 4.13 9.32
N SER A 333 -5.61 3.60 8.33
CA SER A 333 -5.01 3.09 7.10
C SER A 333 -5.02 4.17 6.02
N ILE A 334 -3.90 4.39 5.33
CA ILE A 334 -3.73 5.42 4.32
C ILE A 334 -4.00 4.86 2.92
N SER A 335 -4.81 5.58 2.15
CA SER A 335 -5.12 5.24 0.76
C SER A 335 -4.21 5.97 -0.23
N ASN A 336 -4.29 5.61 -1.51
CA ASN A 336 -3.49 6.17 -2.60
C ASN A 336 -3.74 7.66 -2.79
N GLU A 337 -4.98 8.08 -2.53
CA GLU A 337 -5.45 9.45 -2.71
C GLU A 337 -4.85 10.44 -1.70
N PHE A 338 -4.09 9.95 -0.70
CA PHE A 338 -3.32 10.83 0.21
C PHE A 338 -2.25 11.65 -0.53
N GLY A 339 -1.78 11.14 -1.66
CA GLY A 339 -0.79 11.78 -2.52
C GLY A 339 0.59 11.17 -2.39
N GLU A 340 1.54 11.80 -3.09
CA GLU A 340 2.88 11.23 -3.28
C GLU A 340 3.77 11.38 -2.04
N PRO A 341 4.46 10.30 -1.62
CA PRO A 341 5.42 10.35 -0.54
C PRO A 341 6.68 11.13 -0.94
N ARG A 342 7.36 11.75 0.03
CA ARG A 342 8.63 12.43 -0.25
C ARG A 342 9.71 11.43 -0.68
N TYR A 343 10.52 11.82 -1.67
CA TYR A 343 11.63 10.99 -2.10
C TYR A 343 12.87 11.24 -1.23
N PRO A 344 13.48 10.21 -0.63
CA PRO A 344 14.66 10.37 0.21
C PRO A 344 15.90 10.73 -0.61
N GLN A 345 16.65 11.73 -0.17
CA GLN A 345 17.90 12.14 -0.81
C GLN A 345 19.03 11.15 -0.47
N LEU A 346 20.05 11.05 -1.34
CA LEU A 346 21.20 10.14 -1.15
C LEU A 346 21.83 10.27 0.25
N ARG A 347 21.96 11.49 0.78
CA ARG A 347 22.47 11.73 2.13
C ARG A 347 21.60 11.06 3.20
N GLN A 348 20.27 11.16 3.09
CA GLN A 348 19.35 10.55 4.05
C GLN A 348 19.40 9.03 3.97
N ILE A 349 19.51 8.46 2.77
CA ILE A 349 19.71 7.02 2.56
C ILE A 349 20.97 6.54 3.28
N MET A 350 22.09 7.26 3.13
CA MET A 350 23.35 6.94 3.83
C MET A 350 23.25 7.04 5.36
N LEU A 351 22.48 8.01 5.88
CA LEU A 351 22.24 8.15 7.32
C LEU A 351 21.34 7.03 7.85
N ALA A 352 20.28 6.70 7.11
CA ALA A 352 19.37 5.60 7.45
C ALA A 352 20.09 4.26 7.47
N ALA A 353 21.02 4.01 6.53
CA ALA A 353 21.85 2.81 6.52
C ALA A 353 22.63 2.62 7.84
N LYS A 354 23.08 3.72 8.47
CA LYS A 354 23.82 3.69 9.76
C LYS A 354 22.94 3.54 11.00
N LYS A 355 21.65 3.87 10.94
CA LYS A 355 20.74 3.76 12.09
C LYS A 355 20.58 2.29 12.50
N THR A 356 20.69 1.98 13.78
CA THR A 356 20.42 0.62 14.27
C THR A 356 18.92 0.32 14.22
N VAL A 357 18.56 -0.84 13.68
CA VAL A 357 17.19 -1.36 13.71
C VAL A 357 17.13 -2.36 14.85
N GLN A 358 16.21 -2.15 15.80
CA GLN A 358 16.00 -3.08 16.90
C GLN A 358 15.34 -4.35 16.36
N VAL A 359 15.74 -5.51 16.84
CA VAL A 359 15.20 -6.80 16.39
C VAL A 359 14.55 -7.49 17.59
N TRP A 360 13.28 -7.87 17.46
CA TRP A 360 12.52 -8.57 18.50
C TRP A 360 11.97 -9.89 17.97
N SER A 361 12.10 -10.92 18.81
CA SER A 361 11.54 -12.26 18.60
C SER A 361 10.10 -12.36 19.12
N ALA A 362 9.43 -13.48 18.85
CA ALA A 362 8.10 -13.74 19.42
C ALA A 362 8.17 -13.93 20.95
N ALA A 363 9.29 -14.45 21.46
CA ALA A 363 9.56 -14.58 22.89
C ALA A 363 9.72 -13.20 23.56
N ASP A 364 10.41 -12.28 22.91
CA ASP A 364 10.56 -10.90 23.39
C ASP A 364 9.21 -10.18 23.54
N LEU A 365 8.23 -10.55 22.72
CA LEU A 365 6.87 -10.02 22.75
C LEU A 365 5.92 -10.79 23.69
N GLY A 366 6.36 -11.93 24.25
CA GLY A 366 5.53 -12.78 25.10
C GLY A 366 4.43 -13.54 24.38
N ILE A 367 4.52 -13.68 23.04
CA ILE A 367 3.46 -14.28 22.20
C ILE A 367 3.91 -15.56 21.50
N ALA A 368 5.08 -16.11 21.83
CA ALA A 368 5.65 -17.28 21.13
C ALA A 368 4.70 -18.48 21.05
N GLY A 369 3.86 -18.71 22.06
CA GLY A 369 2.88 -19.81 22.08
C GLY A 369 1.62 -19.59 21.24
N GLU A 370 1.37 -18.36 20.80
CA GLU A 370 0.17 -17.96 20.04
C GLU A 370 0.45 -17.82 18.53
N MET A 371 1.73 -17.91 18.15
CA MET A 371 2.19 -17.76 16.78
C MET A 371 2.32 -19.12 16.08
N GLY A 372 2.60 -19.07 14.77
CA GLY A 372 2.88 -20.23 13.95
C GLY A 372 1.66 -20.95 13.39
N ALA A 373 1.97 -21.93 12.53
CA ALA A 373 1.02 -22.63 11.67
C ALA A 373 -0.18 -23.26 12.39
N ALA A 374 0.03 -23.80 13.60
CA ALA A 374 -0.97 -24.53 14.37
C ALA A 374 -2.05 -23.62 14.97
N ASN A 375 -1.77 -22.33 15.10
CA ASN A 375 -2.65 -21.33 15.72
C ASN A 375 -3.34 -20.43 14.69
N ARG A 376 -3.22 -20.74 13.39
CA ARG A 376 -3.90 -20.01 12.32
C ARG A 376 -5.41 -20.22 12.38
N VAL A 377 -6.13 -19.13 12.14
CA VAL A 377 -7.58 -19.13 11.95
C VAL A 377 -7.93 -19.35 10.49
N LEU A 378 -7.11 -18.82 9.57
CA LEU A 378 -7.30 -18.95 8.13
C LEU A 378 -6.59 -20.19 7.59
N THR A 379 -7.30 -20.96 6.76
CA THR A 379 -6.74 -22.06 5.98
C THR A 379 -6.78 -21.70 4.50
N LEU A 380 -5.65 -21.79 3.81
CA LEU A 380 -5.57 -21.59 2.38
C LEU A 380 -5.96 -22.91 1.68
N ASP A 381 -7.08 -22.92 0.97
CA ASP A 381 -7.58 -24.14 0.32
C ASP A 381 -6.87 -24.45 -1.00
N ALA A 382 -6.69 -23.43 -1.84
CA ALA A 382 -6.03 -23.56 -3.13
C ALA A 382 -5.29 -22.26 -3.50
N LEU A 383 -4.17 -22.40 -4.19
CA LEU A 383 -3.39 -21.29 -4.75
C LEU A 383 -2.93 -21.70 -6.15
N TYR A 384 -3.41 -21.00 -7.17
CA TYR A 384 -3.10 -21.29 -8.57
C TYR A 384 -3.15 -20.02 -9.41
N VAL A 385 -2.53 -20.03 -10.59
CA VAL A 385 -2.63 -18.94 -11.56
C VAL A 385 -3.92 -19.12 -12.36
N PRO A 386 -4.87 -18.16 -12.35
CA PRO A 386 -6.09 -18.30 -13.11
C PRO A 386 -5.78 -18.32 -14.61
N LYS A 387 -6.33 -19.30 -15.32
CA LYS A 387 -6.27 -19.34 -16.78
C LYS A 387 -7.32 -18.38 -17.32
N VAL A 388 -6.88 -17.21 -17.79
CA VAL A 388 -7.75 -16.24 -18.44
C VAL A 388 -7.76 -16.55 -19.94
N GLU A 389 -8.91 -17.02 -20.44
CA GLU A 389 -9.16 -17.15 -21.87
C GLU A 389 -9.98 -15.92 -22.31
N SER A 390 -9.46 -15.17 -23.28
CA SER A 390 -10.18 -14.04 -23.88
C SER A 390 -10.57 -14.38 -25.31
N ASN A 391 -11.86 -14.27 -25.62
CA ASN A 391 -12.34 -14.29 -26.98
C ASN A 391 -12.56 -12.85 -27.45
N VAL A 392 -11.75 -12.42 -28.42
CA VAL A 392 -11.81 -11.05 -28.95
C VAL A 392 -12.65 -11.06 -30.21
N GLU A 393 -13.79 -10.37 -30.16
CA GLU A 393 -14.63 -10.14 -31.33
C GLU A 393 -14.51 -8.67 -31.77
N ILE A 394 -14.07 -8.45 -33.01
CA ILE A 394 -14.03 -7.13 -33.62
C ILE A 394 -15.41 -6.82 -34.19
N ILE A 395 -15.98 -5.68 -33.78
CA ILE A 395 -17.32 -5.27 -34.23
C ILE A 395 -17.21 -4.55 -35.57
N GLU A 396 -17.78 -5.17 -36.60
CA GLU A 396 -17.82 -4.63 -37.95
C GLU A 396 -19.00 -3.67 -38.18
N GLY A 397 -18.87 -2.85 -39.23
CA GLY A 397 -19.84 -1.84 -39.67
C GLY A 397 -19.24 -0.94 -40.74
N ASP A 398 -20.07 -0.41 -41.63
CA ASP A 398 -19.59 0.38 -42.78
C ASP A 398 -19.28 1.84 -42.38
N SER A 399 -19.89 2.31 -41.30
CA SER A 399 -19.61 3.62 -40.71
C SER A 399 -19.25 3.52 -39.22
N PRO A 400 -18.52 4.50 -38.65
CA PRO A 400 -18.25 4.57 -37.21
C PRO A 400 -19.53 4.51 -36.35
N GLU A 401 -20.62 5.14 -36.80
CA GLU A 401 -21.91 5.17 -36.10
C GLU A 401 -22.55 3.78 -36.08
N GLU A 402 -22.44 3.03 -37.16
CA GLU A 402 -22.94 1.66 -37.24
C GLU A 402 -22.12 0.72 -36.33
N LYS A 403 -20.79 0.84 -36.33
CA LYS A 403 -19.92 0.09 -35.41
C LYS A 403 -20.28 0.36 -33.95
N ALA A 404 -20.52 1.63 -33.59
CA ALA A 404 -20.93 2.00 -32.23
C ALA A 404 -22.31 1.42 -31.85
N ARG A 405 -23.27 1.43 -32.77
CA ARG A 405 -24.59 0.83 -32.56
C ARG A 405 -24.52 -0.69 -32.37
N ASN A 406 -23.76 -1.37 -33.24
CA ASN A 406 -23.56 -2.81 -33.17
C ASN A 406 -22.86 -3.21 -31.86
N LEU A 407 -21.88 -2.42 -31.43
CA LEU A 407 -21.22 -2.62 -30.13
C LEU A 407 -22.20 -2.45 -28.97
N ALA A 408 -22.99 -1.38 -28.95
CA ALA A 408 -23.97 -1.13 -27.89
C ALA A 408 -25.03 -2.24 -27.81
N GLN A 409 -25.50 -2.74 -28.96
CA GLN A 409 -26.43 -3.87 -29.02
C GLN A 409 -25.82 -5.14 -28.44
N LYS A 410 -24.56 -5.44 -28.77
CA LYS A 410 -23.86 -6.61 -28.23
C LYS A 410 -23.58 -6.52 -26.73
N LEU A 411 -23.16 -5.35 -26.25
CA LEU A 411 -22.97 -5.12 -24.81
C LEU A 411 -24.27 -5.31 -24.02
N ARG A 412 -25.40 -4.79 -24.56
CA ARG A 412 -26.73 -5.01 -23.97
C ARG A 412 -27.14 -6.48 -24.03
N ALA A 413 -26.91 -7.17 -25.15
CA ALA A 413 -27.20 -8.59 -25.28
C ALA A 413 -26.38 -9.45 -24.30
N ALA A 414 -25.14 -9.04 -24.04
CA ALA A 414 -24.24 -9.64 -23.03
C ALA A 414 -24.56 -9.21 -21.58
N LYS A 415 -25.53 -8.32 -21.36
CA LYS A 415 -25.92 -7.76 -20.05
C LYS A 415 -24.77 -7.07 -19.31
N LEU A 416 -23.87 -6.43 -20.06
CA LEU A 416 -22.77 -5.65 -19.50
C LEU A 416 -23.17 -4.19 -19.26
N VAL A 417 -24.24 -3.73 -19.90
CA VAL A 417 -24.83 -2.37 -19.81
C VAL A 417 -26.35 -2.40 -19.86
#